data_AF-A0A3M1SQT2-F1
#
_entry.id   AF-A0A3M1SQT2-F1
#
_cell.length_a   1.000
_cell.length_b   1.000
_cell.length_c   1.000
_cell.angle_alpha   90.00
_cell.angle_beta   90.00
_cell.angle_gamma   90.00
#
_symmetry.space_group_name_H-M   'P 1'
#
loop_
_entity.id
_entity.type
_entity.pdbx_description
1 polymer ?
#
loop_
_entity_poly.entity_id
_entity_poly.type
_entity_poly.pdbx_seq_one_letter_code
_entity_poly.pdbx_strand_id
1 'polypeptide(L)'
;MSANPSDSQTPTSTTPSTMANRLRNLLVVAVAILLSVSVFLGWRTESGTASLSELAEAATPLDAALSNGKPTLVEFYANWCTTCQAMVPQMQELRTEYGDRVNFAMLNVDNTKWLPEMTRYNVDGIPHFVFLDARGTTIAEAIGEFPRTLMAEDLDALIAGNTLPHTQIRGQTSEFELQVTPNTNDDPRSHGNG
;
A
#
# COMPACT_ATOMS: atom_id res chain seq x y z
N MET A 1 -85.04 58.12 14.74
CA MET A 1 -84.08 58.74 13.80
C MET A 1 -83.05 59.51 14.61
N SER A 2 -81.80 59.50 14.14
CA SER A 2 -80.60 60.15 14.73
C SER A 2 -79.94 59.36 15.86
N ALA A 3 -78.61 59.17 15.92
CA ALA A 3 -77.50 59.46 15.01
C ALA A 3 -76.31 58.58 15.46
N ASN A 4 -75.41 58.28 14.52
CA ASN A 4 -74.11 57.66 14.76
C ASN A 4 -73.10 58.72 15.23
N PRO A 5 -72.05 58.35 15.98
CA PRO A 5 -70.76 58.99 15.82
C PRO A 5 -69.63 57.98 15.55
N SER A 6 -68.76 58.40 14.64
CA SER A 6 -67.46 57.78 14.34
C SER A 6 -66.46 58.06 15.45
N ASP A 7 -65.57 57.10 15.69
CA ASP A 7 -64.17 57.31 16.10
C ASP A 7 -63.44 55.99 15.77
N SER A 8 -62.44 55.91 14.91
CA SER A 8 -61.14 56.57 14.82
C SER A 8 -60.08 55.45 14.88
N GLN A 9 -59.22 55.41 13.86
CA GLN A 9 -58.24 54.36 13.60
C GLN A 9 -57.12 54.34 14.64
N THR A 10 -56.49 53.17 14.86
CA THR A 10 -55.04 53.12 15.08
C THR A 10 -54.47 51.81 14.52
N PRO A 11 -53.51 51.85 13.58
CA PRO A 11 -52.77 50.67 13.14
C PRO A 11 -51.59 50.45 14.09
N THR A 12 -51.61 49.39 14.89
CA THR A 12 -50.43 48.99 15.66
C THR A 12 -49.43 48.32 14.74
N SER A 13 -48.40 49.08 14.38
CA SER A 13 -47.16 48.60 13.81
C SER A 13 -46.42 47.71 14.81
N THR A 14 -45.84 46.61 14.32
CA THR A 14 -44.40 46.25 14.38
C THR A 14 -44.27 44.73 14.48
N THR A 15 -43.93 44.08 13.36
CA THR A 15 -43.39 42.71 13.34
C THR A 15 -41.89 42.80 13.07
N PRO A 16 -41.00 42.81 14.08
CA PRO A 16 -39.56 42.78 13.85
C PRO A 16 -38.93 41.41 14.14
N SER A 17 -39.67 40.44 14.68
CA SER A 17 -39.11 39.19 15.22
C SER A 17 -39.00 38.04 14.22
N THR A 18 -39.79 38.02 13.15
CA THR A 18 -39.83 36.88 12.22
C THR A 18 -38.68 36.87 11.21
N MET A 19 -38.19 38.03 10.77
CA MET A 19 -37.13 38.12 9.77
C MET A 19 -35.75 37.85 10.38
N ALA A 20 -35.48 38.39 11.58
CA ALA A 20 -34.26 38.11 12.33
C ALA A 20 -34.13 36.62 12.72
N ASN A 21 -35.23 35.99 13.13
CA ASN A 21 -35.25 34.56 13.45
C ASN A 21 -35.05 33.68 12.21
N ARG A 22 -35.60 34.06 11.06
CA ARG A 22 -35.35 33.36 9.79
C ARG A 22 -33.89 33.47 9.36
N LEU A 23 -33.28 34.66 9.48
CA LEU A 23 -31.87 34.85 9.16
C LEU A 23 -30.95 34.04 10.09
N ARG A 24 -31.24 34.05 11.40
CA ARG A 24 -30.52 33.22 12.38
C ARG A 24 -30.62 31.73 12.06
N ASN A 25 -31.82 31.24 11.72
CA ASN A 25 -32.03 29.84 11.36
C ASN A 25 -31.30 29.46 10.05
N LEU A 26 -31.30 30.35 9.05
CA LEU A 26 -30.57 30.12 7.80
C LEU A 26 -29.05 30.08 8.02
N LEU A 27 -28.51 30.94 8.88
CA LEU A 27 -27.10 30.92 9.25
C LEU A 27 -26.72 29.62 9.97
N VAL A 28 -27.56 29.14 10.89
CA VAL A 28 -27.34 27.87 11.60
C VAL A 28 -27.32 26.69 10.62
N VAL A 29 -28.26 26.66 9.67
CA VAL A 29 -28.31 25.60 8.64
C VAL A 29 -27.09 25.66 7.72
N ALA A 30 -26.68 26.85 7.28
CA ALA A 30 -25.50 27.01 6.43
C ALA A 30 -24.22 26.55 7.13
N VAL A 31 -24.04 26.91 8.41
CA VAL A 31 -22.91 26.45 9.23
C VAL A 31 -22.95 24.93 9.42
N ALA A 32 -24.12 24.36 9.69
CA ALA A 32 -24.26 22.91 9.82
C ALA A 32 -23.88 22.17 8.54
N ILE A 33 -24.33 22.65 7.38
CA ILE A 33 -23.97 22.07 6.07
C ILE A 33 -22.46 22.18 5.83
N LEU A 34 -21.87 23.36 6.08
CA LEU A 34 -20.43 23.56 5.89
C LEU A 34 -19.60 22.65 6.79
N LEU A 35 -20.00 22.47 8.05
CA LEU A 35 -19.34 21.53 8.97
C LEU A 35 -19.51 20.09 8.53
N SER A 36 -20.72 19.67 8.13
CA SER A 36 -20.98 18.33 7.59
C SER A 36 -20.15 18.04 6.35
N VAL A 37 -20.05 18.99 5.42
CA VAL A 37 -19.23 18.87 4.21
C VAL A 37 -17.74 18.80 4.55
N SER A 38 -17.26 19.61 5.49
CA SER A 38 -15.86 19.60 5.93
C SER A 38 -15.48 18.29 6.61
N VAL A 39 -16.35 17.75 7.48
CA VAL A 39 -16.16 16.44 8.12
C VAL A 39 -16.21 15.32 7.07
N PHE A 40 -17.16 15.37 6.13
CA PHE A 40 -17.28 14.37 5.07
C PHE A 40 -16.06 14.37 4.13
N LEU A 41 -15.54 15.55 3.77
CA LEU A 41 -14.33 15.69 2.98
C LEU A 41 -13.08 15.26 3.78
N GLY A 42 -13.02 15.58 5.08
CA GLY A 42 -11.95 15.13 5.97
C GLY A 42 -11.89 13.60 6.11
N TRP A 43 -13.04 12.93 6.19
CA TRP A 43 -13.10 11.47 6.20
C TRP A 43 -12.75 10.82 4.85
N ARG A 44 -12.93 11.52 3.73
CA ARG A 44 -12.49 10.99 2.42
C ARG A 44 -10.98 10.85 2.32
N THR A 45 -10.23 11.65 3.07
CA THR A 45 -8.77 11.62 3.10
C THR A 45 -8.18 10.59 4.08
N GLU A 46 -8.99 9.93 4.91
CA GLU A 46 -8.54 8.90 5.86
C GLU A 46 -8.90 7.46 5.45
N SER A 47 -9.14 7.21 4.16
CA SER A 47 -9.55 5.88 3.71
C SER A 47 -8.39 4.88 3.71
N GLY A 48 -8.19 4.26 4.88
CA GLY A 48 -7.76 2.87 5.06
C GLY A 48 -6.25 2.62 5.12
N THR A 49 -5.76 2.12 6.25
CA THR A 49 -4.63 1.20 6.25
C THR A 49 -5.03 0.04 5.36
N ALA A 50 -4.57 -0.04 4.11
CA ALA A 50 -4.99 -1.18 3.30
C ALA A 50 -4.41 -2.45 3.90
N SER A 51 -5.23 -3.48 3.82
CA SER A 51 -4.85 -4.83 4.15
C SER A 51 -4.06 -5.45 3.00
N LEU A 52 -3.23 -6.45 3.34
CA LEU A 52 -2.51 -7.25 2.36
C LEU A 52 -3.47 -7.90 1.33
N SER A 53 -4.65 -8.31 1.78
CA SER A 53 -5.70 -8.87 0.92
C SER A 53 -6.23 -7.87 -0.10
N GLU A 54 -6.51 -6.63 0.30
CA GLU A 54 -6.97 -5.57 -0.61
C GLU A 54 -5.89 -5.21 -1.64
N LEU A 55 -4.63 -5.16 -1.20
CA LEU A 55 -3.50 -4.92 -2.09
C LEU A 55 -3.39 -6.02 -3.16
N ALA A 56 -3.55 -7.28 -2.74
CA ALA A 56 -3.52 -8.42 -3.63
C ALA A 56 -4.73 -8.49 -4.57
N GLU A 57 -5.92 -8.12 -4.11
CA GLU A 57 -7.12 -8.04 -4.96
C GLU A 57 -6.99 -6.95 -6.03
N ALA A 58 -6.35 -5.83 -5.69
CA ALA A 58 -6.05 -4.76 -6.64
C ALA A 58 -4.89 -5.10 -7.60
N ALA A 59 -4.16 -6.20 -7.39
CA ALA A 59 -2.98 -6.55 -8.18
C ALA A 59 -3.32 -6.86 -9.65
N THR A 60 -2.37 -6.56 -10.54
CA THR A 60 -2.50 -6.89 -11.95
C THR A 60 -2.48 -8.42 -12.10
N PRO A 61 -3.49 -9.03 -12.75
CA PRO A 61 -3.45 -10.47 -13.05
C PRO A 61 -2.18 -10.81 -13.83
N LEU A 62 -1.50 -11.90 -13.46
CA LEU A 62 -0.19 -12.24 -14.01
C LEU A 62 -0.22 -12.41 -15.54
N ASP A 63 -1.26 -13.03 -16.09
CA ASP A 63 -1.45 -13.20 -17.53
C ASP A 63 -1.58 -11.87 -18.28
N ALA A 64 -2.29 -10.90 -17.70
CA ALA A 64 -2.37 -9.54 -18.22
C ALA A 64 -1.03 -8.80 -18.10
N ALA A 65 -0.32 -8.97 -16.97
CA ALA A 65 0.97 -8.36 -16.73
C ALA A 65 2.03 -8.83 -17.74
N LEU A 66 2.03 -10.13 -18.08
CA LEU A 66 2.98 -10.73 -19.02
C LEU A 66 2.67 -10.45 -20.50
N SER A 67 1.51 -9.89 -20.81
CA SER A 67 1.06 -9.69 -22.20
C SER A 67 0.89 -8.22 -22.62
N ASN A 68 0.87 -7.28 -21.66
CA ASN A 68 0.60 -5.87 -21.94
C ASN A 68 1.84 -5.02 -22.28
N GLY A 69 3.04 -5.63 -22.32
CA GLY A 69 4.28 -4.97 -22.73
C GLY A 69 4.85 -3.97 -21.73
N LYS A 70 4.38 -3.97 -20.46
CA LYS A 70 4.98 -3.20 -19.38
C LYS A 70 5.91 -4.09 -18.54
N PRO A 71 7.00 -3.54 -17.98
CA PRO A 71 7.77 -4.24 -16.95
C PRO A 71 6.88 -4.62 -15.77
N THR A 72 7.22 -5.70 -15.07
CA THR A 72 6.39 -6.27 -14.01
C THR A 72 7.22 -6.55 -12.77
N LEU A 73 6.72 -6.09 -11.62
CA LEU A 73 7.14 -6.56 -10.31
C LEU A 73 6.16 -7.64 -9.85
N VAL A 74 6.66 -8.86 -9.66
CA VAL A 74 5.90 -9.97 -9.09
C VAL A 74 6.29 -10.12 -7.62
N GLU A 75 5.31 -10.15 -6.73
CA GLU A 75 5.50 -10.42 -5.29
C GLU A 75 4.85 -11.76 -4.93
N PHE A 76 5.65 -12.70 -4.42
CA PHE A 76 5.13 -13.88 -3.74
C PHE A 76 4.95 -13.58 -2.26
N TYR A 77 3.76 -13.86 -1.75
CA TYR A 77 3.36 -13.52 -0.38
C TYR A 77 2.48 -14.61 0.24
N ALA A 78 2.17 -14.47 1.53
CA ALA A 78 1.12 -15.24 2.19
C ALA A 78 0.34 -14.38 3.20
N ASN A 79 -0.89 -14.77 3.51
CA ASN A 79 -1.69 -14.04 4.50
C ASN A 79 -1.09 -14.14 5.92
N TRP A 80 -0.40 -15.24 6.22
CA TRP A 80 0.27 -15.47 7.50
C TRP A 80 1.67 -14.82 7.59
N CYS A 81 2.12 -14.16 6.53
CA CYS A 81 3.44 -13.52 6.46
C CYS A 81 3.42 -12.13 7.11
N THR A 82 3.95 -12.02 8.34
CA THR A 82 4.03 -10.74 9.06
C THR A 82 4.83 -9.68 8.31
N THR A 83 5.96 -10.06 7.69
CA THR A 83 6.78 -9.11 6.92
C THR A 83 6.01 -8.58 5.71
N CYS A 84 5.30 -9.45 4.97
CA CYS A 84 4.48 -9.04 3.83
C CYS A 84 3.38 -8.04 4.27
N GLN A 85 2.73 -8.30 5.41
CA GLN A 85 1.75 -7.36 5.99
C GLN A 85 2.38 -6.01 6.36
N ALA A 86 3.58 -6.02 6.96
CA ALA A 86 4.29 -4.79 7.33
C ALA A 86 4.71 -3.96 6.10
N MET A 87 4.93 -4.60 4.95
CA MET A 87 5.30 -3.92 3.71
C MET A 87 4.12 -3.33 2.94
N VAL A 88 2.87 -3.57 3.33
CA VAL A 88 1.69 -3.09 2.59
C VAL A 88 1.72 -1.57 2.34
N PRO A 89 1.99 -0.69 3.33
CA PRO A 89 1.97 0.76 3.10
C PRO A 89 2.95 1.20 2.01
N GLN A 90 4.19 0.70 2.03
CA GLN A 90 5.19 1.05 1.02
C GLN A 90 4.84 0.47 -0.36
N MET A 91 4.30 -0.75 -0.42
CA MET A 91 3.86 -1.34 -1.69
C MET A 91 2.70 -0.56 -2.30
N GLN A 92 1.79 -0.02 -1.47
CA GLN A 92 0.73 0.87 -1.94
C GLN A 92 1.28 2.16 -2.52
N GLU A 93 2.20 2.82 -1.82
CA GLU A 93 2.83 4.06 -2.31
C GLU A 93 3.52 3.83 -3.65
N LEU A 94 4.30 2.75 -3.77
CA LEU A 94 4.97 2.37 -5.02
C LEU A 94 3.95 2.09 -6.14
N ARG A 95 2.85 1.40 -5.84
CA ARG A 95 1.78 1.17 -6.83
C ARG A 95 1.11 2.47 -7.28
N THR A 96 0.87 3.40 -6.35
CA THR A 96 0.31 4.72 -6.68
C THR A 96 1.25 5.52 -7.57
N GLU A 97 2.57 5.46 -7.33
CA GLU A 97 3.56 6.23 -8.08
C GLU A 97 3.94 5.57 -9.42
N TYR A 98 4.02 4.25 -9.48
CA TYR A 98 4.55 3.51 -10.64
C TYR A 98 3.51 2.70 -11.41
N GLY A 99 2.29 2.53 -10.92
CA GLY A 99 1.27 1.62 -11.47
C GLY A 99 0.91 1.87 -12.94
N ASP A 100 1.06 3.10 -13.43
CA ASP A 100 0.87 3.44 -14.85
C ASP A 100 1.97 2.88 -15.75
N ARG A 101 3.19 2.70 -15.22
CA ARG A 101 4.40 2.31 -15.97
C ARG A 101 4.87 0.88 -15.69
N VAL A 102 4.55 0.35 -14.51
CA VAL A 102 4.94 -1.00 -14.06
C VAL A 102 3.70 -1.77 -13.64
N ASN A 103 3.63 -3.06 -13.97
CA ASN A 103 2.61 -3.94 -13.42
C ASN A 103 3.03 -4.44 -12.04
N PHE A 104 2.09 -4.55 -11.12
CA PHE A 104 2.32 -5.13 -9.80
C PHE A 104 1.44 -6.36 -9.65
N ALA A 105 2.04 -7.55 -9.80
CA ALA A 105 1.37 -8.83 -9.69
C ALA A 105 1.68 -9.45 -8.32
N MET A 106 0.67 -10.01 -7.65
CA MET A 106 0.83 -10.64 -6.34
C MET A 106 0.35 -12.09 -6.38
N LEU A 107 1.21 -13.01 -5.96
CA LEU A 107 0.98 -14.45 -6.01
C LEU A 107 1.02 -15.02 -4.60
N ASN A 108 -0.12 -15.49 -4.13
CA ASN A 108 -0.21 -16.11 -2.81
C ASN A 108 0.36 -17.53 -2.86
N VAL A 109 1.38 -17.83 -2.04
CA VAL A 109 2.06 -19.13 -2.03
C VAL A 109 1.20 -20.28 -1.51
N ASP A 110 0.12 -19.99 -0.77
CA ASP A 110 -0.86 -21.00 -0.34
C ASP A 110 -1.80 -21.42 -1.49
N ASN A 111 -1.80 -20.69 -2.62
CA ASN A 111 -2.62 -21.01 -3.78
C ASN A 111 -1.86 -21.92 -4.77
N THR A 112 -2.29 -23.17 -4.87
CA THR A 112 -1.67 -24.19 -5.73
C THR A 112 -1.69 -23.87 -7.21
N LYS A 113 -2.54 -22.93 -7.67
CA LYS A 113 -2.49 -22.40 -9.05
C LYS A 113 -1.09 -21.90 -9.42
N TRP A 114 -0.37 -21.34 -8.45
CA TRP A 114 0.94 -20.70 -8.65
C TRP A 114 2.13 -21.64 -8.46
N LEU A 115 1.92 -22.96 -8.33
CA LEU A 115 3.00 -23.95 -8.26
C LEU A 115 3.99 -23.87 -9.45
N PRO A 116 3.54 -23.69 -10.71
CA PRO A 116 4.46 -23.52 -11.83
C PRO A 116 5.36 -22.30 -11.66
N GLU A 117 4.81 -21.16 -11.23
CA GLU A 117 5.55 -19.92 -11.02
C GLU A 117 6.49 -20.03 -9.82
N MET A 118 6.04 -20.59 -8.69
CA MET A 118 6.87 -20.84 -7.52
C MET A 118 8.07 -21.74 -7.87
N THR A 119 7.86 -22.74 -8.72
CA THR A 119 8.95 -23.60 -9.21
C THR A 119 9.87 -22.85 -10.17
N ARG A 120 9.30 -22.07 -11.11
CA ARG A 120 10.05 -21.31 -12.13
C ARG A 120 10.98 -20.28 -11.52
N TYR A 121 10.53 -19.58 -10.47
CA TYR A 121 11.30 -18.54 -9.78
C TYR A 121 11.95 -19.06 -8.49
N ASN A 122 11.95 -20.38 -8.27
CA ASN A 122 12.60 -21.03 -7.13
C ASN A 122 12.24 -20.37 -5.78
N VAL A 123 10.94 -20.13 -5.56
CA VAL A 123 10.43 -19.42 -4.37
C VAL A 123 10.61 -20.30 -3.14
N ASP A 124 11.59 -19.95 -2.31
CA ASP A 124 11.97 -20.66 -1.07
C ASP A 124 11.85 -19.79 0.20
N GLY A 125 11.43 -18.52 0.05
CA GLY A 125 11.12 -17.59 1.12
C GLY A 125 10.09 -16.56 0.69
N ILE A 126 9.50 -15.85 1.66
CA ILE A 126 8.57 -14.74 1.39
C ILE A 126 8.82 -13.54 2.32
N PRO A 127 8.56 -12.29 1.87
CA PRO A 127 8.17 -11.94 0.51
C PRO A 127 9.30 -12.20 -0.50
N HIS A 128 8.96 -12.63 -1.72
CA HIS A 128 9.92 -12.82 -2.82
C HIS A 128 9.49 -11.95 -3.99
N PHE A 129 10.38 -11.06 -4.40
CA PHE A 129 10.18 -10.12 -5.49
C PHE A 129 10.91 -10.60 -6.72
N VAL A 130 10.23 -10.63 -7.86
CA VAL A 130 10.81 -10.94 -9.17
C VAL A 130 10.56 -9.76 -10.10
N PHE A 131 11.64 -9.21 -10.65
CA PHE A 131 11.62 -8.07 -11.57
C PHE A 131 11.68 -8.59 -13.00
N LEU A 132 10.65 -8.33 -13.80
CA LEU A 132 10.54 -8.76 -15.18
C LEU A 132 10.59 -7.57 -16.13
N ASP A 133 11.34 -7.67 -17.22
CA ASP A 133 11.28 -6.69 -18.30
C ASP A 133 9.93 -6.72 -19.04
N ALA A 134 9.72 -5.78 -19.95
CA ALA A 134 8.52 -5.69 -20.80
C ALA A 134 8.24 -6.95 -21.65
N ARG A 135 9.20 -7.86 -21.78
CA ARG A 135 9.08 -9.13 -22.52
C ARG A 135 8.80 -10.32 -21.59
N GLY A 136 8.68 -10.08 -20.28
CA GLY A 136 8.50 -11.13 -19.26
C GLY A 136 9.79 -11.89 -18.93
N THR A 137 10.96 -11.32 -19.24
CA THR A 137 12.26 -11.92 -18.90
C THR A 137 12.68 -11.48 -17.51
N THR A 138 13.11 -12.42 -16.66
CA THR A 138 13.64 -12.10 -15.33
C THR A 138 14.93 -11.30 -15.41
N ILE A 139 14.94 -10.15 -14.75
CA ILE A 139 16.09 -9.25 -14.64
C ILE A 139 16.78 -9.41 -13.29
N ALA A 140 16.01 -9.50 -12.21
CA ALA A 140 16.55 -9.64 -10.86
C ALA A 140 15.50 -10.23 -9.89
N GLU A 141 15.95 -10.71 -8.74
CA GLU A 141 15.09 -11.25 -7.68
C GLU A 141 15.57 -10.84 -6.28
N ALA A 142 14.65 -10.54 -5.36
CA ALA A 142 14.97 -10.23 -3.96
C ALA A 142 14.08 -11.03 -3.01
N ILE A 143 14.61 -11.44 -1.86
CA ILE A 143 13.85 -12.17 -0.83
C ILE A 143 13.96 -11.41 0.49
N GLY A 144 12.83 -11.26 1.19
CA GLY A 144 12.73 -10.60 2.48
C GLY A 144 12.31 -9.14 2.39
N GLU A 145 12.42 -8.44 3.52
CA GLU A 145 12.08 -7.01 3.58
C GLU A 145 12.93 -6.20 2.60
N PHE A 146 12.27 -5.38 1.78
CA PHE A 146 12.94 -4.53 0.81
C PHE A 146 12.51 -3.08 0.98
N PRO A 147 13.41 -2.16 1.39
CA PRO A 147 13.05 -0.77 1.62
C PRO A 147 12.50 -0.07 0.37
N ARG A 148 11.42 0.69 0.54
CA ARG A 148 10.74 1.47 -0.51
C ARG A 148 11.68 2.21 -1.43
N THR A 149 12.66 2.94 -0.89
CA THR A 149 13.57 3.79 -1.67
C THR A 149 14.42 2.97 -2.63
N LEU A 150 14.92 1.82 -2.19
CA LEU A 150 15.71 0.93 -3.03
C LEU A 150 14.84 0.26 -4.09
N MET A 151 13.63 -0.15 -3.71
CA MET A 151 12.66 -0.70 -4.66
C MET A 151 12.27 0.34 -5.71
N ALA A 152 12.07 1.60 -5.33
CA ALA A 152 11.79 2.71 -6.26
C ALA A 152 12.94 2.92 -7.27
N GLU A 153 14.19 2.93 -6.79
CA GLU A 153 15.37 3.04 -7.66
C GLU A 153 15.49 1.87 -8.65
N ASP A 154 15.22 0.64 -8.18
CA ASP A 154 15.18 -0.54 -9.04
C ASP A 154 14.03 -0.51 -10.04
N LEU A 155 12.85 0.02 -9.67
CA LEU A 155 11.73 0.23 -10.59
C LEU A 155 12.05 1.28 -11.66
N ASP A 156 12.70 2.38 -11.30
CA ASP A 156 13.16 3.38 -12.27
C ASP A 156 14.19 2.80 -13.25
N ALA A 157 15.13 2.00 -12.75
CA ALA A 157 16.09 1.28 -13.60
C ALA A 157 15.39 0.28 -14.52
N LEU A 158 14.40 -0.47 -14.01
CA LEU A 158 13.62 -1.44 -14.77
C LEU A 158 12.83 -0.78 -15.90
N ILE A 159 12.18 0.36 -15.63
CA ILE A 159 11.48 1.16 -16.65
C ILE A 159 12.45 1.63 -17.74
N ALA A 160 13.67 2.03 -17.36
CA ALA A 160 14.69 2.48 -18.29
C ALA A 160 15.37 1.34 -19.08
N GLY A 161 15.10 0.08 -18.74
CA GLY A 161 15.77 -1.08 -19.33
C GLY A 161 17.24 -1.25 -18.89
N ASN A 162 17.59 -0.69 -17.73
CA ASN A 162 18.92 -0.75 -17.14
C ASN A 162 19.05 -1.93 -16.17
N THR A 163 20.28 -2.23 -15.75
CA THR A 163 20.54 -3.15 -14.63
C THR A 163 20.03 -2.58 -13.32
N LEU A 164 19.43 -3.41 -12.47
CA LEU A 164 18.89 -3.00 -11.17
C LEU A 164 20.05 -2.80 -10.16
N PRO A 165 20.20 -1.61 -9.57
CA PRO A 165 21.32 -1.31 -8.67
C PRO A 165 21.30 -2.08 -7.34
N HIS A 166 20.13 -2.44 -6.81
CA HIS A 166 20.01 -2.98 -5.45
C HIS A 166 19.61 -4.45 -5.38
N THR A 167 19.14 -5.00 -6.49
CA THR A 167 18.74 -6.41 -6.58
C THR A 167 19.79 -7.23 -7.32
N GLN A 168 20.28 -8.30 -6.70
CA GLN A 168 21.17 -9.28 -7.34
C GLN A 168 20.40 -10.56 -7.68
N ILE A 169 20.80 -11.26 -8.75
CA ILE A 169 20.15 -12.49 -9.22
C ILE A 169 20.19 -13.66 -8.21
N ARG A 170 20.92 -13.53 -7.09
CA ARG A 170 20.85 -14.42 -5.92
C ARG A 170 21.67 -13.82 -4.80
N GLY A 171 21.26 -14.04 -3.54
CA GLY A 171 22.08 -13.69 -2.38
C GLY A 171 23.48 -14.28 -2.51
N GLN A 172 24.51 -13.46 -2.38
CA GLN A 172 25.88 -13.93 -2.26
C GLN A 172 25.99 -14.68 -0.93
N THR A 173 26.00 -16.01 -0.97
CA THR A 173 26.46 -16.77 0.18
C THR A 173 27.90 -16.36 0.41
N SER A 174 28.23 -15.82 1.58
CA SER A 174 29.62 -15.63 1.95
C SER A 174 30.29 -17.00 1.89
N GLU A 175 31.38 -17.10 1.13
CA GLU A 175 32.20 -18.30 1.09
C GLU A 175 32.87 -18.42 2.46
N PHE A 176 32.25 -19.19 3.35
CA PHE A 176 32.82 -19.44 4.66
C PHE A 176 33.94 -20.47 4.52
N GLU A 177 35.17 -19.99 4.36
CA GLU A 177 36.35 -20.84 4.47
C GLU A 177 36.65 -21.08 5.95
N LEU A 178 36.40 -22.32 6.39
CA LEU A 178 36.84 -22.81 7.69
C LEU A 178 38.37 -22.80 7.73
N GLN A 179 38.98 -21.77 8.30
CA GLN A 179 40.36 -21.85 8.76
C GLN A 179 40.42 -22.75 10.01
N VAL A 180 40.32 -24.07 9.83
CA VAL A 180 40.69 -25.03 10.86
C VAL A 180 42.21 -25.15 10.83
N THR A 181 42.91 -24.33 11.61
CA THR A 181 44.24 -24.72 12.08
C THR A 181 44.06 -25.93 12.99
N PRO A 182 44.61 -27.11 12.67
CA PRO A 182 44.55 -28.26 13.57
C PRO A 182 45.45 -27.96 14.77
N ASN A 183 44.90 -27.34 15.81
CA ASN A 183 45.59 -27.27 17.09
C ASN A 183 45.37 -28.62 17.77
N THR A 184 46.39 -29.46 17.79
CA THR A 184 46.37 -30.83 18.35
C THR A 184 46.26 -30.88 19.87
N ASN A 185 45.88 -29.78 20.54
CA ASN A 185 45.84 -29.66 22.00
C ASN A 185 44.44 -29.53 22.61
N ASP A 186 43.39 -29.35 21.80
CA ASP A 186 42.02 -29.30 22.30
C ASP A 186 41.33 -30.65 22.05
N ASP A 187 41.63 -31.64 22.89
CA ASP A 187 40.76 -32.81 23.06
C ASP A 187 39.67 -32.46 24.09
N PRO A 188 38.41 -32.22 23.68
CA PRO A 188 37.33 -31.87 24.60
C PRO A 188 36.94 -33.01 25.56
N ARG A 189 37.57 -34.19 25.47
CA ARG A 189 37.39 -35.32 26.41
C ARG A 189 38.51 -35.47 27.44
N SER A 190 39.50 -34.58 27.46
CA SER A 190 40.62 -34.62 28.42
C SER A 190 40.27 -33.96 29.77
N HIS A 191 39.31 -34.52 30.50
CA HIS A 191 39.10 -34.20 31.91
C HIS A 191 38.83 -35.47 32.69
N GLY A 192 39.89 -36.16 33.11
CA GLY A 192 39.74 -37.32 34.00
C GLY A 192 40.96 -38.21 34.11
N ASN A 193 42.02 -37.73 34.78
CA ASN A 193 42.82 -38.60 35.65
C ASN A 193 43.73 -37.76 36.55
N GLY A 194 43.38 -37.72 37.84
CA GLY A 194 44.13 -37.11 38.94
C GLY A 194 43.57 -37.60 40.26
#